data_AF-A0A0H5CGG6-F1
#
_entry.id   AF-A0A0H5CGG6-F1
#
_cell.length_a   1.000
_cell.length_b   1.000
_cell.length_c   1.000
_cell.angle_alpha   90.00
_cell.angle_beta   90.00
_cell.angle_gamma   90.00
#
_symmetry.space_group_name_H-M   'P 1'
#
loop_
_entity.id
_entity.type
_entity.pdbx_description
1 polymer ?
#
loop_
_entity_poly.entity_id
_entity_poly.type
_entity_poly.pdbx_seq_one_letter_code
_entity_poly.pdbx_strand_id
1 'polypeptide(L)'
;MAGGDFLISDRVVVTIQERHPDQRRTLDRSRGHRDRSRMSRMVSKAAAPKMISTHIGPMAESFRSCPRGGTPDAEEGRRGVLDPASGAVIRQATRGVPTHGENAGGLPLQRRTQALYLRECVDHLLSCDWAITRGGEMRRRSDLAAARRAAGYTQEGLAEALHVDRTTVIRWEAGENAPLPYIRPKLGRLLGRSADQLRAIIDVAEPALNWPDLDAAMMWLDERAGWGRGSSAAKVADRLAAANRSRPAVGRSRIADALGRYYGTSEIFRVPVDGHDVLTSIATRAEWTDLRVPLTAAAERTTLVAPASGWVLGDVAVKAAVQRLADAAARDVRISNAPIYRLMSSEIGECITAEYAVVPFAEYALTMDLLEGELVDAIGASRAEFPLRDKYLPDMASVFDLGGRLCAGGVPALCAIARSADAERGPADFMILVQERSENVLNAARRLAVIPKGFHGPLSDYRADARIGSTLRRELEEELFGRADVDSTIGTPNVAEPMHPTRLSEPMRWLADDGERMRLECTAFGFNLVSGNYEFASLVLIQDEEFWPRYGGHVEANWEVSRLRRYSTLDREMLADLIMDESWSNEGLFALIQGLRRLREIDPMRVDLPSGL
;
A
#
# COMPACT_ATOMS: atom_id res chain seq x y z
N MET A 1 34.90 -13.00 -5.62
CA MET A 1 34.02 -13.96 -4.89
C MET A 1 32.62 -13.37 -4.93
N ALA A 2 31.61 -14.17 -5.26
CA ALA A 2 30.31 -13.66 -5.66
C ALA A 2 29.42 -13.27 -4.47
N GLY A 3 28.91 -12.04 -4.49
CA GLY A 3 27.62 -11.69 -3.89
C GLY A 3 26.58 -11.67 -5.01
N GLY A 4 25.33 -12.03 -4.70
CA GLY A 4 24.25 -12.09 -5.70
C GLY A 4 22.90 -11.75 -5.09
N ASP A 5 22.15 -10.91 -5.80
CA ASP A 5 21.03 -10.14 -5.26
C ASP A 5 19.64 -10.75 -5.51
N PHE A 6 18.63 -10.32 -4.74
CA PHE A 6 17.40 -11.06 -4.42
C PHE A 6 16.12 -10.40 -5.03
N LEU A 7 14.98 -11.14 -5.17
CA LEU A 7 13.69 -10.63 -5.71
C LEU A 7 12.40 -10.95 -4.87
N ILE A 8 11.37 -10.06 -4.89
CA ILE A 8 9.98 -10.05 -4.32
C ILE A 8 9.19 -8.92 -5.05
N SER A 9 7.86 -8.95 -5.13
CA SER A 9 7.04 -8.20 -6.11
C SER A 9 6.98 -6.65 -6.05
N ASP A 10 6.75 -6.08 -7.24
CA ASP A 10 6.90 -4.68 -7.68
C ASP A 10 5.80 -3.66 -7.27
N ARG A 11 4.96 -3.95 -6.26
CA ARG A 11 3.79 -3.10 -5.93
C ARG A 11 3.47 -2.91 -4.44
N VAL A 12 4.40 -3.23 -3.54
CA VAL A 12 4.27 -2.88 -2.12
C VAL A 12 5.09 -1.63 -1.86
N VAL A 13 4.49 -0.61 -1.23
CA VAL A 13 5.23 0.47 -0.55
C VAL A 13 5.98 -0.16 0.62
N VAL A 14 7.30 -0.31 0.51
CA VAL A 14 8.09 -0.92 1.58
C VAL A 14 8.87 0.16 2.32
N THR A 15 8.33 0.57 3.46
CA THR A 15 9.05 1.48 4.37
C THR A 15 10.22 0.76 5.06
N ILE A 16 11.39 0.76 4.43
CA ILE A 16 12.65 0.41 5.11
C ILE A 16 13.10 1.61 5.96
N GLN A 17 12.68 1.65 7.23
CA GLN A 17 13.28 2.57 8.20
C GLN A 17 14.54 1.94 8.81
N GLU A 18 15.72 2.36 8.34
CA GLU A 18 16.98 2.00 8.99
C GLU A 18 16.95 2.43 10.47
N ARG A 19 16.96 1.45 11.39
CA ARG A 19 17.22 1.75 12.80
C ARG A 19 18.67 2.22 12.94
N HIS A 20 18.82 3.42 13.48
CA HIS A 20 20.12 4.06 13.77
C HIS A 20 21.18 3.07 14.29
N PRO A 21 22.36 2.96 13.66
CA PRO A 21 23.32 1.89 13.95
C PRO A 21 24.18 2.19 15.20
N ASP A 22 23.56 2.21 16.39
CA ASP A 22 24.26 2.56 17.65
C ASP A 22 24.01 1.57 18.81
N GLN A 23 23.54 0.35 18.52
CA GLN A 23 23.38 -0.73 19.52
C GLN A 23 24.04 -2.06 19.14
N ARG A 24 25.12 -2.03 18.36
CA ARG A 24 25.98 -3.22 18.09
C ARG A 24 27.47 -2.94 18.28
N ARG A 25 27.90 -2.54 19.50
CA ARG A 25 29.35 -2.41 19.82
C ARG A 25 29.74 -2.47 21.31
N THR A 26 29.34 -3.51 22.01
CA THR A 26 29.85 -3.80 23.39
C THR A 26 30.11 -5.29 23.63
N LEU A 27 30.90 -5.93 22.76
CA LEU A 27 31.47 -7.26 23.00
C LEU A 27 32.69 -7.54 22.08
N ASP A 28 33.80 -6.84 22.32
CA ASP A 28 35.13 -7.44 22.46
C ASP A 28 36.14 -6.40 22.99
N ARG A 29 36.74 -6.70 24.15
CA ARG A 29 37.93 -6.02 24.68
C ARG A 29 38.70 -6.98 25.57
N SER A 30 39.48 -7.88 24.95
CA SER A 30 40.64 -8.46 25.63
C SER A 30 41.79 -8.68 24.63
N ARG A 31 43.04 -8.49 25.11
CA ARG A 31 44.30 -8.40 24.32
C ARG A 31 44.44 -7.08 23.55
N GLY A 32 45.60 -6.41 23.51
CA GLY A 32 46.83 -6.63 24.27
C GLY A 32 48.04 -5.88 23.70
N HIS A 33 48.53 -4.85 24.41
CA HIS A 33 49.85 -4.21 24.30
C HIS A 33 50.33 -3.48 23.01
N ARG A 34 50.84 -2.24 23.24
CA ARG A 34 52.00 -1.54 22.62
C ARG A 34 51.99 -1.38 21.07
N ASP A 35 52.16 -0.18 20.52
CA ASP A 35 53.43 0.58 20.66
C ASP A 35 53.27 2.13 20.52
N ARG A 36 54.36 2.88 20.74
CA ARG A 36 54.48 4.34 20.57
C ARG A 36 55.21 4.69 19.27
N SER A 37 54.75 5.69 18.51
CA SER A 37 55.63 6.82 18.07
C SER A 37 54.97 7.91 17.19
N ARG A 38 55.38 9.16 17.48
CA ARG A 38 55.68 10.30 16.59
C ARG A 38 54.69 10.87 15.55
N MET A 39 54.31 12.13 15.84
CA MET A 39 54.58 13.36 15.06
C MET A 39 53.59 13.93 14.02
N SER A 40 53.22 15.18 14.33
CA SER A 40 53.11 16.37 13.45
C SER A 40 51.75 16.81 12.89
N ARG A 41 51.38 18.06 13.26
CA ARG A 41 50.89 19.22 12.46
C ARG A 41 49.94 18.92 11.28
N MET A 42 48.84 19.67 11.05
CA MET A 42 48.63 21.11 11.27
C MET A 42 47.12 21.48 11.06
N VAL A 43 46.61 22.56 11.70
CA VAL A 43 45.67 23.60 11.17
C VAL A 43 44.36 23.18 10.43
N SER A 44 43.15 23.73 10.66
CA SER A 44 42.62 24.66 11.68
C SER A 44 41.09 24.87 11.53
N LYS A 45 40.44 25.44 12.55
CA LYS A 45 39.18 26.24 12.53
C LYS A 45 37.88 25.61 11.98
N ALA A 46 36.92 25.42 12.89
CA ALA A 46 35.49 25.62 12.64
C ALA A 46 34.94 26.56 13.72
N ALA A 47 34.07 27.51 13.35
CA ALA A 47 33.48 28.50 14.25
C ALA A 47 32.00 28.22 14.50
N ALA A 48 31.53 28.47 15.73
CA ALA A 48 30.12 28.32 16.10
C ALA A 48 29.32 29.61 15.84
N PRO A 49 28.04 29.51 15.44
CA PRO A 49 27.07 30.62 15.54
C PRO A 49 26.41 30.67 16.94
N LYS A 50 26.05 31.89 17.37
CA LYS A 50 25.41 32.17 18.66
C LYS A 50 23.88 32.18 18.58
N MET A 51 23.22 31.87 19.68
CA MET A 51 21.84 32.28 19.96
C MET A 51 21.72 33.79 20.21
N ILE A 52 20.74 34.43 19.58
CA ILE A 52 19.95 35.62 20.02
C ILE A 52 18.62 35.52 19.23
N SER A 53 17.40 35.85 19.67
CA SER A 53 16.69 35.96 20.96
C SER A 53 15.41 36.76 20.62
N THR A 54 14.23 36.25 20.99
CA THR A 54 12.99 37.00 21.34
C THR A 54 12.43 38.08 20.38
N HIS A 55 11.12 38.04 20.15
CA HIS A 55 10.18 38.98 20.82
C HIS A 55 8.74 38.42 20.87
N ILE A 56 8.07 38.60 22.00
CA ILE A 56 6.64 38.33 22.22
C ILE A 56 6.05 39.63 22.77
N GLY A 57 4.89 40.06 22.25
CA GLY A 57 4.16 41.24 22.72
C GLY A 57 2.75 41.29 22.11
N PRO A 58 1.67 41.41 22.90
CA PRO A 58 0.30 41.19 22.43
C PRO A 58 -0.49 42.49 22.23
N MET A 59 -1.64 42.41 21.55
CA MET A 59 -2.79 43.29 21.82
C MET A 59 -4.11 42.65 21.38
N ALA A 60 -5.18 42.91 22.14
CA ALA A 60 -6.53 42.44 21.88
C ALA A 60 -7.55 43.57 22.09
N GLU A 61 -8.69 43.42 21.42
CA GLU A 61 -9.99 44.06 21.67
C GLU A 61 -10.14 45.60 21.61
N SER A 62 -11.03 46.04 20.69
CA SER A 62 -12.15 46.91 21.07
C SER A 62 -13.35 46.79 20.11
N PHE A 63 -14.53 46.96 20.67
CA PHE A 63 -15.86 46.61 20.12
C PHE A 63 -16.56 47.75 19.35
N ARG A 64 -17.68 47.36 18.68
CA ARG A 64 -18.83 48.12 18.11
C ARG A 64 -18.83 48.17 16.56
N SER A 65 -19.94 47.97 15.84
CA SER A 65 -21.35 47.77 16.24
C SER A 65 -22.16 47.05 15.15
N CYS A 66 -23.17 46.28 15.55
CA CYS A 66 -24.22 45.71 14.68
C CYS A 66 -25.30 46.77 14.36
N PRO A 67 -26.13 46.61 13.31
CA PRO A 67 -27.42 45.95 13.54
C PRO A 67 -27.89 45.00 12.42
N ARG A 68 -29.04 44.34 12.70
CA ARG A 68 -29.67 43.25 11.93
C ARG A 68 -30.73 43.75 10.93
N GLY A 69 -31.08 42.87 9.98
CA GLY A 69 -32.50 42.57 9.68
C GLY A 69 -32.94 42.72 8.22
N GLY A 70 -33.76 41.76 7.74
CA GLY A 70 -34.60 41.93 6.55
C GLY A 70 -34.72 40.73 5.59
N THR A 71 -35.51 39.72 5.94
CA THR A 71 -36.38 39.02 4.97
C THR A 71 -37.70 39.81 4.87
N PRO A 72 -38.46 39.69 3.75
CA PRO A 72 -39.57 38.72 3.76
C PRO A 72 -39.89 38.04 2.40
N ASP A 73 -40.54 36.88 2.50
CA ASP A 73 -41.76 36.38 1.80
C ASP A 73 -42.30 37.15 0.56
N ALA A 74 -43.07 36.60 -0.39
CA ALA A 74 -43.53 35.29 -0.88
C ALA A 74 -44.74 35.59 -1.82
N GLU A 75 -45.38 34.57 -2.43
CA GLU A 75 -46.70 34.63 -3.11
C GLU A 75 -46.82 35.40 -4.46
N GLU A 76 -47.66 35.03 -5.45
CA GLU A 76 -48.46 33.80 -5.71
C GLU A 76 -48.86 33.68 -7.22
N GLY A 77 -48.86 32.44 -7.76
CA GLY A 77 -49.89 31.96 -8.71
C GLY A 77 -49.75 32.22 -10.23
N ARG A 78 -50.48 31.52 -11.13
CA ARG A 78 -51.39 30.34 -11.02
C ARG A 78 -51.74 29.81 -12.44
N ARG A 79 -52.29 28.57 -12.51
CA ARG A 79 -53.00 27.87 -13.66
C ARG A 79 -52.09 27.22 -14.73
N GLY A 80 -52.38 26.02 -15.26
CA GLY A 80 -53.40 24.98 -14.93
C GLY A 80 -53.73 24.04 -16.11
N VAL A 81 -54.54 22.97 -15.88
CA VAL A 81 -55.13 21.98 -16.86
C VAL A 81 -54.15 20.82 -17.25
N LEU A 82 -54.33 19.52 -16.93
CA LEU A 82 -55.38 18.48 -17.21
C LEU A 82 -55.40 18.03 -18.71
N ASP A 83 -55.63 16.79 -19.17
CA ASP A 83 -56.05 15.48 -18.60
C ASP A 83 -55.58 14.30 -19.55
N PRO A 84 -55.70 12.99 -19.23
CA PRO A 84 -55.04 11.88 -19.96
C PRO A 84 -55.96 10.88 -20.73
N ALA A 85 -55.33 9.98 -21.52
CA ALA A 85 -55.80 8.68 -22.05
C ALA A 85 -54.58 7.93 -22.66
N SER A 86 -54.47 6.61 -22.89
CA SER A 86 -55.16 5.33 -22.56
C SER A 86 -54.14 4.19 -22.81
N GLY A 87 -54.30 2.89 -22.48
CA GLY A 87 -55.39 2.12 -21.86
C GLY A 87 -55.55 0.70 -22.48
N ALA A 88 -54.92 -0.34 -21.91
CA ALA A 88 -55.20 -1.81 -22.04
C ALA A 88 -54.10 -2.57 -21.24
N VAL A 89 -54.29 -3.50 -20.27
CA VAL A 89 -55.34 -4.47 -19.85
C VAL A 89 -55.28 -5.85 -20.53
N ILE A 90 -54.83 -6.86 -19.75
CA ILE A 90 -55.26 -8.30 -19.63
C ILE A 90 -54.45 -8.85 -18.41
N ARG A 91 -55.01 -9.15 -17.23
CA ARG A 91 -55.77 -10.36 -16.78
C ARG A 91 -54.98 -11.69 -16.92
N GLN A 92 -54.96 -12.65 -15.98
CA GLN A 92 -55.43 -12.76 -14.57
C GLN A 92 -54.91 -14.09 -13.94
N ALA A 93 -55.14 -14.28 -12.63
CA ALA A 93 -55.10 -15.52 -11.79
C ALA A 93 -53.91 -15.61 -10.81
N THR A 94 -53.99 -15.47 -9.46
CA THR A 94 -54.94 -15.78 -8.35
C THR A 94 -54.64 -17.06 -7.55
N ARG A 95 -54.83 -16.94 -6.21
CA ARG A 95 -54.74 -17.92 -5.11
C ARG A 95 -53.32 -18.12 -4.52
N GLY A 96 -53.13 -18.07 -3.20
CA GLY A 96 -54.09 -17.79 -2.14
C GLY A 96 -53.47 -17.56 -0.75
N VAL A 97 -54.29 -17.06 0.17
CA VAL A 97 -53.96 -16.75 1.57
C VAL A 97 -54.99 -17.46 2.48
N PRO A 98 -54.63 -17.82 3.71
CA PRO A 98 -55.58 -17.78 4.82
C PRO A 98 -55.11 -16.85 5.97
N THR A 99 -56.06 -16.12 6.55
CA THR A 99 -55.87 -15.17 7.66
C THR A 99 -56.75 -15.51 8.86
N HIS A 100 -56.17 -15.40 10.06
CA HIS A 100 -56.82 -15.04 11.34
C HIS A 100 -55.75 -14.22 12.11
N GLY A 101 -55.99 -13.07 12.76
CA GLY A 101 -57.08 -12.70 13.68
C GLY A 101 -56.59 -12.95 15.12
N GLU A 102 -56.57 -12.03 16.09
CA GLU A 102 -57.03 -10.62 16.20
C GLU A 102 -56.17 -9.80 17.21
N ASN A 103 -56.55 -8.53 17.40
CA ASN A 103 -55.87 -7.44 18.14
C ASN A 103 -55.58 -7.66 19.64
N ALA A 104 -54.44 -7.10 20.10
CA ALA A 104 -54.32 -6.38 21.38
C ALA A 104 -53.14 -5.38 21.32
N GLY A 105 -53.33 -4.12 21.73
CA GLY A 105 -52.34 -3.04 21.52
C GLY A 105 -51.40 -2.77 22.70
N GLY A 106 -50.25 -2.13 22.44
CA GLY A 106 -49.37 -1.60 23.50
C GLY A 106 -47.93 -1.24 23.14
N LEU A 107 -47.72 -0.03 22.56
CA LEU A 107 -46.46 0.76 22.53
C LEU A 107 -45.18 0.14 21.88
N PRO A 108 -44.17 0.96 21.47
CA PRO A 108 -43.22 0.56 20.42
C PRO A 108 -42.15 -0.45 20.82
N LEU A 109 -41.88 -1.40 19.92
CA LEU A 109 -40.97 -2.55 20.09
C LEU A 109 -39.47 -2.20 20.00
N GLN A 110 -39.05 -0.99 20.41
CA GLN A 110 -37.70 -0.46 20.14
C GLN A 110 -36.79 -0.34 21.38
N ARG A 111 -37.23 -0.79 22.56
CA ARG A 111 -36.43 -0.82 23.80
C ARG A 111 -36.22 -2.21 24.42
N ARG A 112 -36.78 -3.29 23.86
CA ARG A 112 -36.58 -4.66 24.36
C ARG A 112 -35.41 -5.41 23.70
N THR A 113 -35.03 -5.06 22.48
CA THR A 113 -33.93 -5.73 21.75
C THR A 113 -32.54 -5.34 22.27
N GLN A 114 -32.39 -4.14 22.81
CA GLN A 114 -31.10 -3.63 23.30
C GLN A 114 -30.70 -4.21 24.68
N ALA A 115 -31.69 -4.60 25.50
CA ALA A 115 -31.47 -5.18 26.83
C ALA A 115 -31.13 -6.68 26.80
N LEU A 116 -31.53 -7.41 25.75
CA LEU A 116 -31.12 -8.80 25.53
C LEU A 116 -29.68 -8.88 25.01
N TYR A 117 -29.33 -8.06 24.02
CA TYR A 117 -27.99 -7.99 23.45
C TYR A 117 -26.91 -7.63 24.51
N LEU A 118 -27.22 -6.68 25.40
CA LEU A 118 -26.31 -6.33 26.51
C LEU A 118 -26.17 -7.43 27.57
N ARG A 119 -27.15 -8.35 27.70
CA ARG A 119 -27.06 -9.45 28.66
C ARG A 119 -26.23 -10.61 28.13
N GLU A 120 -26.41 -10.98 26.85
CA GLU A 120 -25.57 -11.97 26.18
C GLU A 120 -24.09 -11.51 26.10
N CYS A 121 -23.82 -10.23 25.84
CA CYS A 121 -22.46 -9.70 25.89
C CYS A 121 -21.83 -9.73 27.29
N VAL A 122 -22.60 -9.52 28.36
CA VAL A 122 -22.08 -9.56 29.75
C VAL A 122 -21.85 -10.99 30.21
N ASP A 123 -22.75 -11.92 29.89
CA ASP A 123 -22.57 -13.34 30.24
C ASP A 123 -21.40 -13.97 29.45
N HIS A 124 -21.15 -13.52 28.20
CA HIS A 124 -19.96 -13.93 27.44
C HIS A 124 -18.64 -13.30 27.97
N LEU A 125 -18.70 -12.11 28.58
CA LEU A 125 -17.56 -11.48 29.26
C LEU A 125 -17.27 -12.09 30.64
N LEU A 126 -18.24 -12.75 31.27
CA LEU A 126 -18.11 -13.36 32.60
C LEU A 126 -17.86 -14.89 32.59
N SER A 127 -17.98 -15.56 31.43
CA SER A 127 -17.66 -17.00 31.32
C SER A 127 -16.21 -17.30 30.91
N CYS A 128 -15.37 -16.29 30.66
CA CYS A 128 -13.94 -16.44 30.42
C CYS A 128 -13.16 -16.61 31.75
N ASP A 129 -13.55 -17.60 32.54
CA ASP A 129 -12.79 -18.02 33.71
C ASP A 129 -11.58 -18.87 33.27
N TRP A 130 -10.42 -18.54 33.83
CA TRP A 130 -9.09 -18.73 33.24
C TRP A 130 -8.50 -20.13 33.51
N ALA A 131 -9.24 -21.17 33.15
CA ALA A 131 -8.84 -22.57 33.33
C ALA A 131 -8.02 -23.13 32.15
N ILE A 132 -6.88 -22.51 31.81
CA ILE A 132 -5.94 -23.11 30.85
C ILE A 132 -5.20 -24.29 31.49
N THR A 133 -5.48 -25.49 30.98
CA THR A 133 -4.76 -26.71 31.31
C THR A 133 -3.35 -26.71 30.70
N ARG A 134 -2.35 -26.57 31.57
CA ARG A 134 -0.94 -27.05 31.46
C ARG A 134 -0.39 -27.31 30.04
N GLY A 135 0.55 -26.47 29.60
CA GLY A 135 1.33 -26.71 28.37
C GLY A 135 2.59 -25.85 28.19
N GLY A 136 2.66 -24.66 28.79
CA GLY A 136 3.86 -23.82 28.80
C GLY A 136 4.49 -23.74 30.20
N GLU A 137 5.79 -23.97 30.31
CA GLU A 137 6.54 -23.65 31.53
C GLU A 137 6.62 -22.13 31.69
N MET A 138 5.84 -21.56 32.61
CA MET A 138 6.02 -20.17 33.05
C MET A 138 7.42 -20.01 33.65
N ARG A 139 8.31 -19.34 32.90
CA ARG A 139 9.66 -19.01 33.37
C ARG A 139 9.57 -18.04 34.55
N ARG A 140 10.10 -18.48 35.69
CA ARG A 140 10.26 -17.63 36.89
C ARG A 140 11.09 -16.39 36.55
N ARG A 141 10.66 -15.22 37.00
CA ARG A 141 11.41 -13.95 36.88
C ARG A 141 12.58 -13.91 37.86
N SER A 142 13.62 -14.70 37.58
CA SER A 142 14.87 -14.78 38.37
C SER A 142 15.46 -13.40 38.67
N ASP A 143 15.34 -12.50 37.71
CA ASP A 143 16.02 -11.20 37.72
C ASP A 143 15.29 -10.19 38.62
N LEU A 144 13.96 -10.33 38.77
CA LEU A 144 13.19 -9.58 39.78
C LEU A 144 13.58 -10.04 41.19
N ALA A 145 13.68 -11.35 41.39
CA ALA A 145 14.12 -11.93 42.67
C ALA A 145 15.59 -11.60 42.99
N ALA A 146 16.45 -11.50 41.98
CA ALA A 146 17.83 -11.05 42.12
C ALA A 146 17.90 -9.55 42.44
N ALA A 147 17.14 -8.71 41.75
CA ALA A 147 17.06 -7.26 42.01
C ALA A 147 16.55 -6.96 43.43
N ARG A 148 15.52 -7.68 43.90
CA ARG A 148 15.04 -7.58 45.29
C ARG A 148 16.12 -7.93 46.30
N ARG A 149 16.82 -9.05 46.11
CA ARG A 149 17.91 -9.48 47.00
C ARG A 149 19.08 -8.50 46.99
N ALA A 150 19.45 -7.95 45.83
CA ALA A 150 20.49 -6.93 45.71
C ALA A 150 20.10 -5.60 46.40
N ALA A 151 18.82 -5.28 46.45
CA ALA A 151 18.27 -4.13 47.19
C ALA A 151 18.05 -4.43 48.70
N GLY A 152 18.44 -5.61 49.20
CA GLY A 152 18.39 -5.97 50.62
C GLY A 152 17.03 -6.42 51.17
N TYR A 153 16.01 -6.58 50.32
CA TYR A 153 14.65 -6.91 50.77
C TYR A 153 14.37 -8.44 50.80
N THR A 154 13.66 -8.90 51.83
CA THR A 154 12.91 -10.17 51.82
C THR A 154 11.62 -10.03 50.98
N GLN A 155 10.94 -11.12 50.64
CA GLN A 155 9.66 -11.03 49.92
C GLN A 155 8.61 -10.32 50.79
N GLU A 156 8.60 -10.64 52.07
CA GLU A 156 7.87 -9.99 53.16
C GLU A 156 8.17 -8.48 53.21
N GLY A 157 9.44 -8.10 53.33
CA GLY A 157 9.84 -6.69 53.49
C GLY A 157 9.62 -5.84 52.24
N LEU A 158 9.71 -6.43 51.04
CA LEU A 158 9.32 -5.72 49.81
C LEU A 158 7.80 -5.52 49.74
N ALA A 159 7.01 -6.53 50.16
CA ALA A 159 5.55 -6.46 50.17
C ALA A 159 5.06 -5.38 51.15
N GLU A 160 5.62 -5.36 52.37
CA GLU A 160 5.37 -4.35 53.39
C GLU A 160 5.71 -2.93 52.88
N ALA A 161 6.92 -2.74 52.33
CA ALA A 161 7.36 -1.46 51.79
C ALA A 161 6.49 -0.96 50.62
N LEU A 162 5.84 -1.86 49.88
CA LEU A 162 4.91 -1.53 48.79
C LEU A 162 3.45 -1.39 49.22
N HIS A 163 3.07 -1.90 50.40
CA HIS A 163 1.70 -2.11 50.85
C HIS A 163 0.91 -3.08 49.94
N VAL A 164 1.52 -4.21 49.60
CA VAL A 164 0.87 -5.34 48.91
C VAL A 164 0.99 -6.60 49.75
N ASP A 165 0.18 -7.62 49.45
CA ASP A 165 0.34 -8.92 50.11
C ASP A 165 1.61 -9.64 49.63
N ARG A 166 2.23 -10.44 50.51
CA ARG A 166 3.43 -11.22 50.19
C ARG A 166 3.22 -12.14 49.00
N THR A 167 2.05 -12.79 48.89
CA THR A 167 1.71 -13.67 47.77
C THR A 167 1.70 -12.92 46.44
N THR A 168 1.42 -11.61 46.44
CA THR A 168 1.53 -10.76 45.24
C THR A 168 2.98 -10.67 44.76
N VAL A 169 3.95 -10.47 45.68
CA VAL A 169 5.38 -10.46 45.35
C VAL A 169 5.87 -11.84 44.89
N ILE A 170 5.41 -12.92 45.53
CA ILE A 170 5.71 -14.30 45.11
C ILE A 170 5.21 -14.55 43.68
N ARG A 171 3.98 -14.16 43.36
CA ARG A 171 3.40 -14.28 42.01
C ARG A 171 4.15 -13.45 40.95
N TRP A 172 4.68 -12.28 41.33
CA TRP A 172 5.53 -11.49 40.44
C TRP A 172 6.87 -12.18 40.14
N GLU A 173 7.52 -12.77 41.14
CA GLU A 173 8.77 -13.54 40.96
C GLU A 173 8.55 -14.89 40.27
N ALA A 174 7.38 -15.51 40.44
CA ALA A 174 7.01 -16.76 39.77
C ALA A 174 6.70 -16.57 38.28
N GLY A 175 6.38 -15.36 37.83
CA GLY A 175 5.94 -15.08 36.45
C GLY A 175 4.43 -14.92 36.31
N GLU A 176 3.66 -15.51 37.23
CA GLU A 176 2.19 -15.65 37.22
C GLU A 176 1.41 -14.34 37.02
N ASN A 177 1.92 -13.21 37.52
CA ASN A 177 1.31 -11.89 37.35
C ASN A 177 2.38 -10.80 37.25
N ALA A 178 2.04 -9.61 36.74
CA ALA A 178 2.93 -8.44 36.71
C ALA A 178 2.51 -7.35 37.71
N PRO A 179 3.45 -6.54 38.26
CA PRO A 179 3.11 -5.34 39.01
C PRO A 179 2.27 -4.35 38.18
N LEU A 180 1.17 -3.87 38.76
CA LEU A 180 0.28 -2.91 38.14
C LEU A 180 1.00 -1.57 37.86
N PRO A 181 0.64 -0.83 36.78
CA PRO A 181 1.42 0.33 36.32
C PRO A 181 1.70 1.38 37.39
N TYR A 182 0.76 1.67 38.29
CA TYR A 182 0.93 2.65 39.36
C TYR A 182 1.89 2.21 40.48
N ILE A 183 2.13 0.90 40.63
CA ILE A 183 3.07 0.34 41.63
C ILE A 183 4.51 0.40 41.10
N ARG A 184 4.71 0.28 39.78
CA ARG A 184 6.02 0.22 39.14
C ARG A 184 6.96 1.38 39.54
N PRO A 185 6.54 2.67 39.62
CA PRO A 185 7.43 3.76 40.08
C PRO A 185 7.87 3.67 41.55
N LYS A 186 7.06 3.06 42.43
CA LYS A 186 7.46 2.82 43.84
C LYS A 186 8.41 1.63 43.92
N LEU A 187 8.10 0.55 43.20
CA LEU A 187 8.94 -0.65 43.09
C LEU A 187 10.33 -0.34 42.52
N GLY A 188 10.44 0.46 41.45
CA GLY A 188 11.72 0.84 40.85
C GLY A 188 12.63 1.60 41.82
N ARG A 189 12.06 2.54 42.58
CA ARG A 189 12.79 3.27 43.63
C ARG A 189 13.29 2.36 44.75
N LEU A 190 12.45 1.44 45.24
CA LEU A 190 12.85 0.48 46.27
C LEU A 190 13.93 -0.50 45.77
N LEU A 191 13.90 -0.89 44.49
CA LEU A 191 14.89 -1.78 43.88
C LEU A 191 16.16 -1.08 43.37
N GLY A 192 16.26 0.25 43.50
CA GLY A 192 17.39 1.04 42.97
C GLY A 192 17.52 0.98 41.44
N ARG A 193 16.40 0.85 40.71
CA ARG A 193 16.36 0.72 39.24
C ARG A 193 15.63 1.90 38.59
N SER A 194 16.10 2.30 37.40
CA SER A 194 15.35 3.23 36.55
C SER A 194 14.03 2.63 36.08
N ALA A 195 13.10 3.46 35.59
CA ALA A 195 11.83 2.99 35.04
C ALA A 195 12.02 1.96 33.92
N ASP A 196 13.03 2.15 33.06
CA ASP A 196 13.31 1.27 31.91
C ASP A 196 14.04 -0.02 32.33
N GLN A 197 14.95 0.07 33.30
CA GLN A 197 15.58 -1.11 33.91
C GLN A 197 14.55 -1.98 34.62
N LEU A 198 13.58 -1.37 35.32
CA LEU A 198 12.49 -2.10 35.94
C LEU A 198 11.54 -2.70 34.89
N ARG A 199 11.25 -1.95 33.81
CA ARG A 199 10.44 -2.44 32.69
C ARG A 199 11.02 -3.73 32.11
N ALA A 200 12.31 -3.74 31.80
CA ALA A 200 13.02 -4.92 31.28
C ALA A 200 13.08 -6.12 32.24
N ILE A 201 12.84 -5.93 33.54
CA ILE A 201 12.81 -7.00 34.55
C ILE A 201 11.39 -7.53 34.79
N ILE A 202 10.37 -6.66 34.67
CA ILE A 202 8.96 -7.00 34.89
C ILE A 202 8.33 -7.56 33.61
N ASP A 203 8.40 -6.76 32.56
CA ASP A 203 7.97 -7.13 31.24
C ASP A 203 9.11 -8.01 30.74
N VAL A 204 8.96 -9.32 30.93
CA VAL A 204 9.82 -10.30 30.27
C VAL A 204 9.66 -10.00 28.79
N ALA A 205 10.68 -9.37 28.23
CA ALA A 205 10.86 -9.37 26.80
C ALA A 205 11.10 -10.83 26.43
N GLU A 206 10.02 -11.54 26.13
CA GLU A 206 10.12 -12.47 25.03
C GLU A 206 10.78 -11.69 23.90
N PRO A 207 11.82 -12.22 23.25
CA PRO A 207 12.09 -11.86 21.88
C PRO A 207 10.96 -12.45 21.03
N ALA A 208 9.72 -12.02 21.31
CA ALA A 208 8.67 -11.98 20.34
C ALA A 208 9.26 -11.18 19.20
N LEU A 209 9.52 -11.89 18.11
CA LEU A 209 9.80 -11.29 16.83
C LEU A 209 8.50 -10.59 16.43
N ASN A 210 8.33 -9.38 16.94
CA ASN A 210 7.13 -8.60 16.79
C ASN A 210 7.24 -7.89 15.45
N TRP A 211 6.53 -8.42 14.45
CA TRP A 211 6.37 -7.79 13.15
C TRP A 211 4.95 -7.20 13.08
N PRO A 212 4.67 -6.06 13.76
CA PRO A 212 3.34 -5.46 13.76
C PRO A 212 2.86 -5.13 12.34
N ASP A 213 3.81 -4.80 11.45
CA ASP A 213 3.59 -4.55 10.03
C ASP A 213 3.27 -5.83 9.20
N LEU A 214 3.17 -7.00 9.84
CA LEU A 214 2.75 -8.29 9.27
C LEU A 214 1.55 -8.92 10.00
N ASP A 215 1.16 -8.44 11.19
CA ASP A 215 0.11 -9.04 12.03
C ASP A 215 -1.21 -9.24 11.27
N ALA A 216 -1.63 -8.23 10.49
CA ALA A 216 -2.86 -8.30 9.71
C ALA A 216 -2.81 -9.36 8.60
N ALA A 217 -1.64 -9.56 7.98
CA ALA A 217 -1.43 -10.58 6.96
C ALA A 217 -1.32 -12.00 7.57
N MET A 218 -0.70 -12.12 8.75
CA MET A 218 -0.66 -13.36 9.53
C MET A 218 -2.07 -13.77 10.02
N MET A 219 -2.87 -12.82 10.50
CA MET A 219 -4.27 -13.06 10.88
C MET A 219 -5.13 -13.53 9.70
N TRP A 220 -5.02 -12.87 8.54
CA TRP A 220 -5.72 -13.30 7.33
C TRP A 220 -5.28 -14.72 6.91
N LEU A 221 -3.99 -15.04 7.00
CA LEU A 221 -3.48 -16.37 6.65
C LEU A 221 -3.98 -17.46 7.62
N ASP A 222 -4.03 -17.20 8.92
CA ASP A 222 -4.58 -18.14 9.89
C ASP A 222 -6.06 -18.46 9.60
N GLU A 223 -6.87 -17.43 9.37
CA GLU A 223 -8.29 -17.58 9.01
C GLU A 223 -8.46 -18.42 7.73
N ARG A 224 -7.75 -18.06 6.67
CA ARG A 224 -7.86 -18.71 5.35
C ARG A 224 -7.25 -20.11 5.30
N ALA A 225 -6.33 -20.45 6.20
CA ALA A 225 -5.79 -21.81 6.36
C ALA A 225 -6.59 -22.67 7.35
N GLY A 226 -7.62 -22.12 8.01
CA GLY A 226 -8.40 -22.81 9.04
C GLY A 226 -7.60 -23.10 10.31
N TRP A 227 -6.63 -22.24 10.64
CA TRP A 227 -5.74 -22.39 11.78
C TRP A 227 -6.18 -21.58 13.00
N GLY A 228 -5.72 -21.99 14.19
CA GLY A 228 -5.85 -21.17 15.39
C GLY A 228 -4.94 -19.93 15.32
N ARG A 229 -5.42 -18.81 15.85
CA ARG A 229 -4.71 -17.52 15.85
C ARG A 229 -3.27 -17.64 16.38
N GLY A 230 -2.29 -17.14 15.63
CA GLY A 230 -0.86 -17.21 15.93
C GLY A 230 -0.13 -18.41 15.31
N SER A 231 -0.84 -19.29 14.59
CA SER A 231 -0.22 -20.48 13.96
C SER A 231 0.73 -20.11 12.83
N SER A 232 0.37 -19.11 12.02
CA SER A 232 1.21 -18.53 10.97
C SER A 232 2.48 -17.92 11.55
N ALA A 233 2.38 -17.12 12.63
CA ALA A 233 3.53 -16.50 13.31
C ALA A 233 4.57 -17.54 13.77
N ALA A 234 4.14 -18.65 14.37
CA ALA A 234 5.03 -19.75 14.73
C ALA A 234 5.72 -20.36 13.50
N LYS A 235 4.97 -20.66 12.43
CA LYS A 235 5.51 -21.25 11.18
C LYS A 235 6.38 -20.27 10.38
N VAL A 236 6.21 -18.96 10.57
CA VAL A 236 7.09 -17.91 10.07
C VAL A 236 8.40 -17.96 10.85
N ALA A 237 8.35 -17.91 12.19
CA ALA A 237 9.53 -17.98 13.06
C ALA A 237 10.40 -19.23 12.78
N ASP A 238 9.77 -20.41 12.60
CA ASP A 238 10.45 -21.65 12.19
C ASP A 238 11.23 -21.51 10.86
N ARG A 239 10.71 -20.69 9.93
CA ARG A 239 11.30 -20.49 8.60
C ARG A 239 12.34 -19.38 8.52
N LEU A 240 12.39 -18.42 9.46
CA LEU A 240 13.39 -17.34 9.40
C LEU A 240 14.83 -17.85 9.38
N ALA A 241 15.14 -18.96 10.05
CA ALA A 241 16.45 -19.59 10.01
C ALA A 241 16.86 -20.10 8.60
N ALA A 242 15.90 -20.25 7.68
CA ALA A 242 16.10 -20.67 6.30
C ALA A 242 15.73 -19.59 5.25
N ALA A 243 15.18 -18.44 5.69
CA ALA A 243 14.72 -17.34 4.85
C ALA A 243 15.89 -16.43 4.41
N ASN A 244 16.80 -17.01 3.62
CA ASN A 244 17.98 -16.29 3.12
C ASN A 244 18.38 -16.74 1.70
N ARG A 245 17.38 -16.98 0.84
CA ARG A 245 17.57 -17.44 -0.55
C ARG A 245 17.57 -16.26 -1.52
N SER A 246 18.66 -16.11 -2.26
CA SER A 246 18.77 -15.15 -3.35
C SER A 246 17.98 -15.62 -4.57
N ARG A 247 17.05 -14.78 -5.04
CA ARG A 247 16.32 -15.05 -6.29
C ARG A 247 17.14 -14.51 -7.46
N PRO A 248 17.30 -15.28 -8.53
CA PRO A 248 18.09 -14.87 -9.69
C PRO A 248 17.48 -13.64 -10.38
N ALA A 249 18.33 -12.69 -10.80
CA ALA A 249 17.90 -11.60 -11.66
C ALA A 249 17.45 -12.13 -13.03
N VAL A 250 16.22 -11.81 -13.45
CA VAL A 250 15.64 -12.20 -14.73
C VAL A 250 15.14 -10.95 -15.45
N GLY A 251 15.65 -10.72 -16.66
CA GLY A 251 15.23 -9.60 -17.51
C GLY A 251 13.81 -9.77 -18.04
N ARG A 252 13.17 -8.63 -18.35
CA ARG A 252 11.80 -8.50 -18.85
C ARG A 252 11.46 -9.45 -20.00
N SER A 253 12.28 -9.50 -21.05
CA SER A 253 12.07 -10.36 -22.22
C SER A 253 11.93 -11.83 -21.85
N ARG A 254 12.82 -12.34 -20.98
CA ARG A 254 12.80 -13.74 -20.51
C ARG A 254 11.53 -14.08 -19.70
N ILE A 255 10.98 -13.12 -18.97
CA ILE A 255 9.70 -13.26 -18.27
C ILE A 255 8.56 -13.38 -19.29
N ALA A 256 8.51 -12.48 -20.26
CA ALA A 256 7.49 -12.49 -21.30
C ALA A 256 7.56 -13.76 -22.17
N ASP A 257 8.74 -14.20 -22.59
CA ASP A 257 8.97 -15.46 -23.33
C ASP A 257 8.61 -16.72 -22.55
N ALA A 258 8.81 -16.72 -21.23
CA ALA A 258 8.41 -17.85 -20.38
C ALA A 258 6.88 -17.94 -20.30
N LEU A 259 6.20 -16.80 -20.12
CA LEU A 259 4.75 -16.74 -20.03
C LEU A 259 4.05 -17.01 -21.38
N GLY A 260 4.56 -16.45 -22.49
CA GLY A 260 4.03 -16.75 -23.83
C GLY A 260 4.11 -18.24 -24.18
N ARG A 261 5.19 -18.91 -23.76
CA ARG A 261 5.30 -20.38 -23.88
C ARG A 261 4.39 -21.15 -22.94
N TYR A 262 4.23 -20.71 -21.69
CA TYR A 262 3.35 -21.35 -20.71
C TYR A 262 1.89 -21.34 -21.17
N TYR A 263 1.39 -20.17 -21.59
CA TYR A 263 0.00 -20.01 -22.05
C TYR A 263 -0.22 -20.42 -23.52
N GLY A 264 0.84 -20.71 -24.27
CA GLY A 264 0.76 -21.04 -25.69
C GLY A 264 0.22 -19.91 -26.57
N THR A 265 0.41 -18.65 -26.17
CA THR A 265 -0.19 -17.48 -26.85
C THR A 265 0.86 -16.50 -27.37
N SER A 266 0.53 -15.87 -28.50
CA SER A 266 1.21 -14.69 -29.04
C SER A 266 0.47 -13.37 -28.75
N GLU A 267 -0.67 -13.40 -28.07
CA GLU A 267 -1.50 -12.23 -27.69
C GLU A 267 -0.91 -11.46 -26.49
N ILE A 268 0.41 -11.33 -26.47
CA ILE A 268 1.16 -10.46 -25.55
C ILE A 268 1.58 -9.20 -26.30
N PHE A 269 1.58 -8.06 -25.61
CA PHE A 269 1.96 -6.78 -26.19
C PHE A 269 3.39 -6.83 -26.73
N ARG A 270 3.51 -6.53 -28.02
CA ARG A 270 4.74 -6.53 -28.80
C ARG A 270 4.73 -5.32 -29.72
N VAL A 271 5.88 -4.66 -29.85
CA VAL A 271 6.06 -3.57 -30.80
C VAL A 271 7.46 -3.63 -31.42
N PRO A 272 7.61 -3.41 -32.74
CA PRO A 272 8.92 -3.22 -33.34
C PRO A 272 9.48 -1.84 -32.97
N VAL A 273 10.76 -1.79 -32.59
CA VAL A 273 11.51 -0.56 -32.30
C VAL A 273 12.85 -0.67 -33.01
N ASP A 274 13.07 0.18 -34.02
CA ASP A 274 14.26 0.18 -34.88
C ASP A 274 14.67 -1.20 -35.43
N GLY A 275 13.65 -2.00 -35.77
CA GLY A 275 13.80 -3.35 -36.33
C GLY A 275 13.92 -4.48 -35.29
N HIS A 276 13.87 -4.16 -34.00
CA HIS A 276 13.89 -5.13 -32.90
C HIS A 276 12.51 -5.28 -32.26
N ASP A 277 12.07 -6.51 -32.00
CA ASP A 277 10.81 -6.77 -31.30
C ASP A 277 10.97 -6.54 -29.78
N VAL A 278 10.22 -5.57 -29.26
CA VAL A 278 10.11 -5.26 -27.84
C VAL A 278 8.81 -5.86 -27.32
N LEU A 279 8.90 -6.85 -26.43
CA LEU A 279 7.76 -7.59 -25.86
C LEU A 279 7.59 -7.35 -24.35
N THR A 280 6.36 -7.43 -23.86
CA THR A 280 6.05 -7.44 -22.42
C THR A 280 5.18 -8.65 -22.06
N SER A 281 4.99 -8.90 -20.77
CA SER A 281 4.05 -9.90 -20.25
C SER A 281 2.59 -9.41 -20.22
N ILE A 282 2.25 -8.28 -20.84
CA ILE A 282 0.88 -7.77 -20.84
C ILE A 282 0.09 -8.47 -21.94
N ALA A 283 -0.87 -9.32 -21.57
CA ALA A 283 -1.89 -9.80 -22.49
C ALA A 283 -2.89 -8.68 -22.81
N THR A 284 -3.09 -8.38 -24.08
CA THR A 284 -3.98 -7.30 -24.54
C THR A 284 -4.59 -7.64 -25.90
N ARG A 285 -5.46 -6.77 -26.41
CA ARG A 285 -6.18 -6.93 -27.68
C ARG A 285 -6.11 -5.62 -28.47
N ALA A 286 -6.33 -5.70 -29.78
CA ALA A 286 -6.25 -4.53 -30.66
C ALA A 286 -7.22 -3.41 -30.26
N GLU A 287 -8.41 -3.76 -29.76
CA GLU A 287 -9.42 -2.82 -29.25
C GLU A 287 -9.09 -2.23 -27.86
N TRP A 288 -8.05 -2.74 -27.18
CA TRP A 288 -7.58 -2.24 -25.88
C TRP A 288 -6.26 -1.46 -25.97
N THR A 289 -5.65 -1.40 -27.15
CA THR A 289 -4.53 -0.50 -27.47
C THR A 289 -5.02 0.79 -28.11
N ASP A 290 -4.21 1.84 -27.99
CA ASP A 290 -4.42 3.17 -28.60
C ASP A 290 -5.76 3.82 -28.22
N LEU A 291 -6.17 3.61 -26.96
CA LEU A 291 -7.34 4.20 -26.33
C LEU A 291 -7.18 5.71 -26.14
N ARG A 292 -8.33 6.39 -26.03
CA ARG A 292 -8.45 7.86 -25.90
C ARG A 292 -9.44 8.24 -24.80
N VAL A 293 -9.56 7.41 -23.76
CA VAL A 293 -10.61 7.58 -22.75
C VAL A 293 -10.18 8.63 -21.73
N PRO A 294 -10.88 9.79 -21.63
CA PRO A 294 -10.54 10.80 -20.65
C PRO A 294 -10.94 10.32 -19.25
N LEU A 295 -10.04 10.41 -18.27
CA LEU A 295 -10.26 9.91 -16.89
C LEU A 295 -11.07 10.92 -16.05
N THR A 296 -12.35 10.99 -16.41
CA THR A 296 -13.36 11.93 -15.91
C THR A 296 -14.59 11.18 -15.41
N ALA A 297 -15.34 11.80 -14.50
CA ALA A 297 -16.57 11.22 -13.93
C ALA A 297 -17.68 10.91 -14.96
N ALA A 298 -17.60 11.43 -16.19
CA ALA A 298 -18.55 11.15 -17.27
C ALA A 298 -18.18 9.91 -18.11
N ALA A 299 -16.88 9.63 -18.25
CA ALA A 299 -16.35 8.50 -19.02
C ALA A 299 -15.99 7.28 -18.15
N GLU A 300 -15.99 7.43 -16.82
CA GLU A 300 -15.73 6.36 -15.85
C GLU A 300 -17.02 5.97 -15.10
N ARG A 301 -17.56 4.79 -15.43
CA ARG A 301 -18.81 4.24 -14.86
C ARG A 301 -18.51 3.05 -13.97
N THR A 302 -18.35 3.30 -12.68
CA THR A 302 -17.81 2.32 -11.73
C THR A 302 -18.82 1.98 -10.64
N THR A 303 -18.99 0.69 -10.36
CA THR A 303 -19.94 0.18 -9.34
C THR A 303 -19.23 -0.73 -8.35
N LEU A 304 -19.57 -0.60 -7.06
CA LEU A 304 -19.15 -1.56 -6.05
C LEU A 304 -20.15 -2.70 -5.92
N VAL A 305 -19.66 -3.93 -5.99
CA VAL A 305 -20.39 -5.18 -5.75
C VAL A 305 -19.90 -5.87 -4.47
N ALA A 306 -20.72 -6.77 -3.92
CA ALA A 306 -20.32 -7.54 -2.75
C ALA A 306 -19.18 -8.52 -3.11
N PRO A 307 -18.15 -8.69 -2.24
CA PRO A 307 -17.10 -9.67 -2.48
C PRO A 307 -17.64 -11.10 -2.39
N ALA A 308 -17.11 -12.00 -3.23
CA ALA A 308 -17.35 -13.43 -3.08
C ALA A 308 -16.77 -13.93 -1.73
N SER A 309 -17.56 -14.73 -1.00
CA SER A 309 -17.23 -15.16 0.36
C SER A 309 -16.71 -16.61 0.43
N GLY A 310 -15.98 -16.92 1.50
CA GLY A 310 -15.79 -18.29 1.98
C GLY A 310 -14.97 -19.25 1.10
N TRP A 311 -13.66 -19.02 0.97
CA TRP A 311 -12.73 -20.00 0.38
C TRP A 311 -11.54 -20.27 1.32
N VAL A 312 -10.98 -21.48 1.21
CA VAL A 312 -9.86 -21.99 2.03
C VAL A 312 -8.61 -22.13 1.15
N LEU A 313 -7.46 -21.72 1.68
CA LEU A 313 -6.17 -21.90 1.01
C LEU A 313 -5.72 -23.37 1.08
N GLY A 314 -5.43 -23.95 -0.08
CA GLY A 314 -4.84 -25.28 -0.17
C GLY A 314 -3.34 -25.28 0.11
N ASP A 315 -2.82 -26.41 0.62
CA ASP A 315 -1.46 -26.60 1.16
C ASP A 315 -0.30 -25.93 0.41
N VAL A 316 -0.29 -25.98 -0.92
CA VAL A 316 0.79 -25.38 -1.74
C VAL A 316 0.82 -23.86 -1.55
N ALA A 317 -0.34 -23.21 -1.65
CA ALA A 317 -0.48 -21.78 -1.46
C ALA A 317 -0.17 -21.37 0.00
N VAL A 318 -0.65 -22.15 0.97
CA VAL A 318 -0.34 -21.93 2.40
C VAL A 318 1.17 -21.99 2.66
N LYS A 319 1.88 -22.98 2.10
CA LYS A 319 3.34 -23.09 2.24
C LYS A 319 4.07 -21.89 1.64
N ALA A 320 3.63 -21.43 0.47
CA ALA A 320 4.22 -20.28 -0.21
C ALA A 320 3.91 -18.95 0.51
N ALA A 321 2.70 -18.76 1.03
CA ALA A 321 2.31 -17.61 1.83
C ALA A 321 3.13 -17.48 3.12
N VAL A 322 3.34 -18.58 3.87
CA VAL A 322 4.21 -18.55 5.05
C VAL A 322 5.67 -18.28 4.66
N GLN A 323 6.16 -18.80 3.53
CA GLN A 323 7.51 -18.45 3.05
C GLN A 323 7.60 -16.96 2.73
N ARG A 324 6.61 -16.37 2.05
CA ARG A 324 6.56 -14.92 1.76
C ARG A 324 6.61 -14.08 3.04
N LEU A 325 5.85 -14.45 4.06
CA LEU A 325 5.87 -13.77 5.35
C LEU A 325 7.21 -13.95 6.09
N ALA A 326 7.87 -15.09 5.96
CA ALA A 326 9.22 -15.31 6.51
C ALA A 326 10.30 -14.51 5.77
N ASP A 327 10.22 -14.40 4.43
CA ASP A 327 11.11 -13.57 3.62
C ASP A 327 10.90 -12.07 3.92
N ALA A 328 9.65 -11.66 4.16
CA ALA A 328 9.29 -10.32 4.60
C ALA A 328 9.86 -10.00 5.99
N ALA A 329 9.61 -10.88 6.95
CA ALA A 329 10.11 -10.82 8.31
C ALA A 329 11.65 -10.78 8.40
N ALA A 330 12.35 -11.53 7.55
CA ALA A 330 13.81 -11.61 7.54
C ALA A 330 14.50 -10.35 6.97
N ARG A 331 13.77 -9.54 6.19
CA ARG A 331 14.30 -8.35 5.51
C ARG A 331 13.66 -7.03 5.99
N ASP A 332 12.96 -7.06 7.14
CA ASP A 332 12.23 -5.93 7.74
C ASP A 332 11.22 -5.27 6.78
N VAL A 333 10.54 -6.10 5.98
CA VAL A 333 9.54 -5.67 4.97
C VAL A 333 8.19 -5.44 5.63
N ARG A 334 7.62 -4.25 5.44
CA ARG A 334 6.23 -3.96 5.83
C ARG A 334 5.25 -4.51 4.79
N ILE A 335 4.12 -5.06 5.25
CA ILE A 335 2.98 -5.42 4.40
C ILE A 335 1.75 -4.73 4.97
N SER A 336 1.52 -3.48 4.56
CA SER A 336 0.31 -2.76 4.95
C SER A 336 -0.91 -3.47 4.36
N ASN A 337 -1.87 -3.81 5.22
CA ASN A 337 -3.09 -4.51 4.82
C ASN A 337 -4.20 -3.52 4.41
N ALA A 338 -3.88 -2.60 3.50
CA ALA A 338 -4.82 -1.63 2.97
C ALA A 338 -5.95 -2.31 2.16
N PRO A 339 -7.14 -1.72 2.04
CA PRO A 339 -8.15 -2.15 1.09
C PRO A 339 -7.70 -1.89 -0.36
N ILE A 340 -8.03 -2.81 -1.28
CA ILE A 340 -7.78 -2.66 -2.73
C ILE A 340 -9.01 -3.07 -3.55
N TYR A 341 -9.10 -2.59 -4.80
CA TYR A 341 -10.17 -2.95 -5.72
C TYR A 341 -9.81 -4.17 -6.58
N ARG A 342 -10.55 -5.26 -6.37
CA ARG A 342 -10.62 -6.41 -7.28
C ARG A 342 -11.62 -6.10 -8.39
N LEU A 343 -11.18 -6.15 -9.64
CA LEU A 343 -12.03 -6.06 -10.82
C LEU A 343 -12.85 -7.34 -10.97
N MET A 344 -14.16 -7.21 -11.11
CA MET A 344 -15.13 -8.31 -11.22
C MET A 344 -15.69 -8.44 -12.64
N SER A 345 -15.88 -7.30 -13.32
CA SER A 345 -16.26 -7.21 -14.74
C SER A 345 -15.76 -5.88 -15.32
N SER A 346 -15.52 -5.82 -16.63
CA SER A 346 -15.13 -4.59 -17.33
C SER A 346 -15.58 -4.57 -18.78
N GLU A 347 -16.04 -3.41 -19.23
CA GLU A 347 -16.21 -3.04 -20.64
C GLU A 347 -15.33 -1.82 -20.92
N ILE A 348 -14.37 -1.98 -21.84
CA ILE A 348 -13.38 -0.95 -22.20
C ILE A 348 -13.56 -0.59 -23.67
N GLY A 349 -13.75 0.70 -23.96
CA GLY A 349 -13.94 1.23 -25.31
C GLY A 349 -13.83 2.75 -25.31
N GLU A 350 -14.86 3.47 -25.79
CA GLU A 350 -14.94 4.94 -25.68
C GLU A 350 -15.10 5.43 -24.22
N CYS A 351 -15.53 4.54 -23.33
CA CYS A 351 -15.63 4.75 -21.89
C CYS A 351 -15.10 3.52 -21.14
N ILE A 352 -14.87 3.68 -19.83
CA ILE A 352 -14.55 2.58 -18.91
C ILE A 352 -15.81 2.31 -18.08
N THR A 353 -16.39 1.12 -18.24
CA THR A 353 -17.41 0.60 -17.33
C THR A 353 -16.81 -0.58 -16.56
N ALA A 354 -16.90 -0.56 -15.23
CA ALA A 354 -16.26 -1.58 -14.38
C ALA A 354 -17.04 -1.85 -13.09
N GLU A 355 -17.07 -3.11 -12.67
CA GLU A 355 -17.53 -3.52 -11.35
C GLU A 355 -16.35 -3.95 -10.48
N TYR A 356 -16.32 -3.45 -9.25
CA TYR A 356 -15.25 -3.73 -8.29
C TYR A 356 -15.80 -4.33 -7.00
N ALA A 357 -15.08 -5.31 -6.47
CA ALA A 357 -15.21 -5.74 -5.08
C ALA A 357 -14.03 -5.20 -4.27
N VAL A 358 -14.23 -4.89 -2.99
CA VAL A 358 -13.14 -4.48 -2.09
C VAL A 358 -12.62 -5.70 -1.33
N VAL A 359 -11.29 -5.87 -1.34
CA VAL A 359 -10.59 -6.98 -0.66
C VAL A 359 -9.38 -6.44 0.11
N PRO A 360 -8.93 -7.11 1.19
CA PRO A 360 -7.72 -6.72 1.92
C PRO A 360 -6.46 -7.03 1.10
N PHE A 361 -5.45 -6.15 1.13
CA PHE A 361 -4.20 -6.32 0.38
C PHE A 361 -3.48 -7.64 0.70
N ALA A 362 -3.57 -8.13 1.95
CA ALA A 362 -3.04 -9.43 2.35
C ALA A 362 -3.58 -10.60 1.51
N GLU A 363 -4.83 -10.51 1.03
CA GLU A 363 -5.41 -11.52 0.13
C GLU A 363 -4.65 -11.59 -1.20
N TYR A 364 -4.26 -10.44 -1.75
CA TYR A 364 -3.44 -10.37 -2.95
C TYR A 364 -1.99 -10.79 -2.70
N ALA A 365 -1.35 -10.20 -1.67
CA ALA A 365 0.07 -10.40 -1.33
C ALA A 365 0.42 -11.86 -1.00
N LEU A 366 -0.56 -12.64 -0.53
CA LEU A 366 -0.40 -14.05 -0.14
C LEU A 366 -1.08 -15.02 -1.13
N THR A 367 -1.51 -14.56 -2.31
CA THR A 367 -2.04 -15.42 -3.38
C THR A 367 -1.44 -15.08 -4.75
N MET A 368 -2.05 -14.19 -5.53
CA MET A 368 -1.67 -13.85 -6.90
C MET A 368 -0.26 -13.25 -6.99
N ASP A 369 0.14 -12.49 -5.97
CA ASP A 369 1.49 -11.90 -5.88
C ASP A 369 2.61 -12.94 -5.73
N LEU A 370 2.27 -14.16 -5.29
CA LEU A 370 3.23 -15.25 -5.19
C LEU A 370 3.65 -15.81 -6.57
N LEU A 371 2.85 -15.55 -7.61
CA LEU A 371 3.10 -16.02 -8.98
C LEU A 371 4.35 -15.40 -9.63
N GLU A 372 4.72 -14.15 -9.28
CA GLU A 372 5.98 -13.55 -9.73
C GLU A 372 7.18 -14.28 -9.12
N GLY A 373 7.12 -14.52 -7.80
CA GLY A 373 8.18 -15.22 -7.08
C GLY A 373 8.42 -16.62 -7.62
N GLU A 374 7.34 -17.38 -7.83
CA GLU A 374 7.39 -18.71 -8.46
C GLU A 374 8.00 -18.65 -9.88
N LEU A 375 7.56 -17.70 -10.71
CA LEU A 375 8.03 -17.53 -12.09
C LEU A 375 9.53 -17.23 -12.14
N VAL A 376 10.00 -16.27 -11.34
CA VAL A 376 11.42 -15.90 -11.24
C VAL A 376 12.25 -17.08 -10.72
N ASP A 377 11.80 -17.73 -9.65
CA ASP A 377 12.48 -18.89 -9.06
C ASP A 377 12.51 -20.10 -10.02
N ALA A 378 11.53 -20.24 -10.90
CA ALA A 378 11.49 -21.29 -11.93
C ALA A 378 12.40 -20.96 -13.11
N ILE A 379 12.33 -19.75 -13.67
CA ILE A 379 13.14 -19.32 -14.83
C ILE A 379 14.64 -19.41 -14.52
N GLY A 380 15.09 -18.91 -13.37
CA GLY A 380 16.51 -18.94 -13.05
C GLY A 380 17.02 -20.28 -12.50
N ALA A 381 16.12 -21.17 -12.09
CA ALA A 381 16.43 -22.58 -11.82
C ALA A 381 16.24 -23.49 -13.06
N SER A 382 15.85 -22.93 -14.21
CA SER A 382 15.49 -23.67 -15.44
C SER A 382 14.44 -24.77 -15.23
N ARG A 383 13.46 -24.53 -14.35
CA ARG A 383 12.32 -25.42 -14.09
C ARG A 383 11.11 -25.04 -14.95
N ALA A 384 10.27 -26.03 -15.27
CA ALA A 384 9.05 -25.87 -16.05
C ALA A 384 7.75 -26.08 -15.22
N GLU A 385 7.88 -26.30 -13.91
CA GLU A 385 6.76 -26.51 -12.98
C GLU A 385 6.34 -25.19 -12.33
N PHE A 386 5.05 -24.88 -12.35
CA PHE A 386 4.48 -23.66 -11.78
C PHE A 386 3.24 -23.97 -10.92
N PRO A 387 3.36 -24.74 -9.81
CA PRO A 387 2.22 -25.29 -9.08
C PRO A 387 1.28 -24.25 -8.44
N LEU A 388 1.69 -23.00 -8.23
CA LEU A 388 0.79 -21.90 -7.88
C LEU A 388 0.06 -21.36 -9.13
N ARG A 389 0.77 -21.19 -10.25
CA ARG A 389 0.16 -20.76 -11.52
C ARG A 389 -0.84 -21.78 -12.06
N ASP A 390 -0.49 -23.06 -12.07
CA ASP A 390 -1.36 -24.18 -12.45
C ASP A 390 -2.66 -24.22 -11.62
N LYS A 391 -2.64 -23.61 -10.43
CA LYS A 391 -3.80 -23.47 -9.54
C LYS A 391 -4.60 -22.18 -9.75
N TYR A 392 -3.93 -21.04 -9.90
CA TYR A 392 -4.56 -19.71 -9.84
C TYR A 392 -4.76 -19.04 -11.20
N LEU A 393 -3.96 -19.43 -12.20
CA LEU A 393 -3.91 -18.82 -13.52
C LEU A 393 -3.40 -19.84 -14.57
N PRO A 394 -4.03 -21.04 -14.70
CA PRO A 394 -3.51 -22.15 -15.52
C PRO A 394 -3.49 -21.88 -17.03
N ASP A 395 -4.43 -21.07 -17.53
CA ASP A 395 -4.64 -20.86 -18.95
C ASP A 395 -5.19 -19.46 -19.27
N MET A 396 -5.27 -19.10 -20.55
CA MET A 396 -5.81 -17.79 -20.96
C MET A 396 -7.30 -17.59 -20.63
N ALA A 397 -8.10 -18.65 -20.50
CA ALA A 397 -9.49 -18.51 -20.09
C ALA A 397 -9.57 -18.02 -18.63
N SER A 398 -8.73 -18.57 -17.75
CA SER A 398 -8.58 -18.09 -16.38
C SER A 398 -8.08 -16.64 -16.31
N VAL A 399 -7.21 -16.19 -17.23
CA VAL A 399 -6.77 -14.79 -17.29
C VAL A 399 -7.96 -13.85 -17.52
N PHE A 400 -8.92 -14.23 -18.38
CA PHE A 400 -10.11 -13.41 -18.67
C PHE A 400 -11.29 -13.63 -17.70
N ASP A 401 -11.25 -14.63 -16.81
CA ASP A 401 -12.26 -14.86 -15.77
C ASP A 401 -12.07 -13.93 -14.55
N LEU A 402 -12.43 -12.66 -14.72
CA LEU A 402 -12.32 -11.61 -13.70
C LEU A 402 -13.14 -11.91 -12.44
N GLY A 403 -14.31 -12.52 -12.61
CA GLY A 403 -15.19 -12.90 -11.51
C GLY A 403 -14.65 -14.07 -10.70
N GLY A 404 -14.10 -15.10 -11.36
CA GLY A 404 -13.62 -16.33 -10.70
C GLY A 404 -12.32 -16.17 -9.92
N ARG A 405 -11.42 -15.25 -10.31
CA ARG A 405 -10.11 -15.07 -9.65
C ARG A 405 -9.91 -13.69 -9.05
N LEU A 406 -8.95 -13.56 -8.15
CA LEU A 406 -8.50 -12.27 -7.64
C LEU A 406 -7.77 -11.49 -8.75
N CYS A 407 -8.49 -10.62 -9.46
CA CYS A 407 -7.90 -9.67 -10.39
C CYS A 407 -7.80 -8.29 -9.70
N ALA A 408 -6.72 -8.06 -8.97
CA ALA A 408 -6.36 -6.73 -8.45
C ALA A 408 -5.34 -6.08 -9.38
N GLY A 409 -5.28 -4.76 -9.46
CA GLY A 409 -4.53 -4.08 -10.52
C GLY A 409 -4.26 -2.62 -10.22
N GLY A 410 -3.61 -1.95 -11.17
CA GLY A 410 -3.07 -0.62 -10.95
C GLY A 410 -3.17 0.28 -12.17
N VAL A 411 -2.68 1.50 -11.97
CA VAL A 411 -2.72 2.57 -12.97
C VAL A 411 -1.30 3.09 -13.20
N PRO A 412 -0.46 2.39 -13.98
CA PRO A 412 0.82 2.92 -14.41
C PRO A 412 0.59 4.05 -15.43
N ALA A 413 1.06 5.26 -15.13
CA ALA A 413 0.89 6.40 -16.00
C ALA A 413 2.22 7.02 -16.43
N LEU A 414 2.36 7.29 -17.73
CA LEU A 414 3.41 8.16 -18.23
C LEU A 414 3.09 9.60 -17.81
N CYS A 415 3.91 10.23 -16.96
CA CYS A 415 3.87 11.68 -16.76
C CYS A 415 4.70 12.39 -17.82
N ALA A 416 4.05 13.29 -18.56
CA ALA A 416 4.62 14.12 -19.62
C ALA A 416 4.29 15.59 -19.36
N ILE A 417 5.28 16.47 -19.45
CA ILE A 417 5.17 17.88 -19.11
C ILE A 417 5.62 18.72 -20.30
N ALA A 418 4.73 19.54 -20.85
CA ALA A 418 5.04 20.46 -21.94
C ALA A 418 6.10 21.48 -21.51
N ARG A 419 7.04 21.79 -22.40
CA ARG A 419 8.03 22.86 -22.21
C ARG A 419 8.15 23.67 -23.49
N SER A 420 8.22 25.00 -23.34
CA SER A 420 8.53 25.92 -24.43
C SER A 420 9.90 25.63 -25.04
N ALA A 421 10.20 26.21 -26.20
CA ALA A 421 11.58 26.24 -26.70
C ALA A 421 12.49 27.03 -25.74
N ASP A 422 13.75 26.63 -25.65
CA ASP A 422 14.75 27.18 -24.74
C ASP A 422 16.13 27.18 -25.42
N ALA A 423 16.98 28.17 -25.11
CA ALA A 423 18.23 28.37 -25.84
C ALA A 423 19.25 27.22 -25.64
N GLU A 424 19.24 26.57 -24.48
CA GLU A 424 20.19 25.51 -24.11
C GLU A 424 19.62 24.11 -24.41
N ARG A 425 18.32 23.90 -24.22
CA ARG A 425 17.62 22.64 -24.53
C ARG A 425 17.27 22.48 -26.00
N GLY A 426 17.01 23.58 -26.71
CA GLY A 426 16.51 23.57 -28.09
C GLY A 426 14.98 23.72 -28.20
N PRO A 427 14.34 23.06 -29.19
CA PRO A 427 12.91 23.25 -29.50
C PRO A 427 11.96 22.85 -28.36
N ALA A 428 10.71 23.27 -28.50
CA ALA A 428 9.63 22.92 -27.57
C ALA A 428 9.35 21.41 -27.61
N ASP A 429 9.17 20.80 -26.45
CA ASP A 429 9.06 19.34 -26.30
C ASP A 429 8.07 18.93 -25.21
N PHE A 430 7.90 17.63 -25.01
CA PHE A 430 7.44 17.08 -23.74
C PHE A 430 8.63 16.48 -22.99
N MET A 431 8.75 16.84 -21.72
CA MET A 431 9.61 16.14 -20.78
C MET A 431 8.84 14.96 -20.21
N ILE A 432 9.36 13.74 -20.35
CA ILE A 432 8.83 12.57 -19.63
C ILE A 432 9.65 12.26 -18.39
N LEU A 433 8.97 11.72 -17.38
CA LEU A 433 9.56 11.29 -16.11
C LEU A 433 9.62 9.77 -16.03
N VAL A 434 10.80 9.23 -15.68
CA VAL A 434 11.03 7.80 -15.46
C VAL A 434 11.70 7.60 -14.12
N GLN A 435 11.13 6.71 -13.32
CA GLN A 435 11.64 6.35 -12.00
C GLN A 435 12.66 5.20 -12.14
N GLU A 436 13.81 5.35 -11.48
CA GLU A 436 14.78 4.27 -11.24
C GLU A 436 14.82 3.98 -9.74
N ARG A 437 14.53 2.73 -9.35
CA ARG A 437 14.50 2.30 -7.94
C ARG A 437 15.90 1.95 -7.42
N SER A 438 16.08 2.14 -6.11
CA SER A 438 17.41 2.09 -5.48
C SER A 438 17.91 0.66 -5.30
N GLU A 439 19.24 0.52 -5.20
CA GLU A 439 19.90 -0.76 -4.87
C GLU A 439 19.55 -1.25 -3.45
N ASN A 440 18.97 -0.38 -2.61
CA ASN A 440 18.61 -0.68 -1.21
C ASN A 440 17.13 -1.03 -1.01
N VAL A 441 16.22 -0.67 -1.94
CA VAL A 441 14.83 -1.12 -1.82
C VAL A 441 14.71 -2.52 -2.41
N LEU A 442 14.04 -3.36 -1.63
CA LEU A 442 13.67 -4.72 -1.95
C LEU A 442 13.32 -4.91 -3.43
N ASN A 443 14.27 -5.56 -4.12
CA ASN A 443 14.04 -6.38 -5.31
C ASN A 443 13.89 -5.65 -6.65
N ALA A 444 14.41 -4.44 -6.74
CA ALA A 444 14.30 -3.62 -7.93
C ALA A 444 15.61 -2.88 -8.22
N ALA A 445 16.76 -3.58 -8.16
CA ALA A 445 18.05 -3.00 -8.49
C ALA A 445 18.01 -2.42 -9.92
N ARG A 446 17.82 -1.10 -10.00
CA ARG A 446 17.63 -0.32 -11.23
C ARG A 446 16.41 -0.70 -12.08
N ARG A 447 15.33 -1.29 -11.53
CA ARG A 447 14.10 -1.46 -12.32
C ARG A 447 13.55 -0.10 -12.73
N LEU A 448 13.16 0.03 -13.99
CA LEU A 448 12.54 1.22 -14.55
C LEU A 448 11.01 1.13 -14.46
N ALA A 449 10.39 2.24 -14.08
CA ALA A 449 8.95 2.41 -14.03
C ALA A 449 8.54 3.81 -14.51
N VAL A 450 7.33 3.90 -15.05
CA VAL A 450 6.65 5.20 -15.22
C VAL A 450 6.15 5.68 -13.87
N ILE A 451 5.97 6.99 -13.74
CA ILE A 451 5.49 7.66 -12.53
C ILE A 451 4.42 8.69 -12.96
N PRO A 452 3.25 8.78 -12.30
CA PRO A 452 2.85 7.99 -11.13
C PRO A 452 2.45 6.53 -11.44
N LYS A 453 2.52 5.67 -10.42
CA LYS A 453 2.08 4.26 -10.45
C LYS A 453 1.66 3.80 -9.05
N GLY A 454 0.43 3.33 -8.91
CA GLY A 454 0.05 2.56 -7.72
C GLY A 454 -1.09 1.56 -7.92
N PHE A 455 -1.44 0.86 -6.84
CA PHE A 455 -2.60 -0.03 -6.81
C PHE A 455 -3.88 0.80 -6.84
N HIS A 456 -4.86 0.31 -7.59
CA HIS A 456 -6.20 0.86 -7.54
C HIS A 456 -6.88 0.39 -6.24
N GLY A 457 -7.11 1.34 -5.32
CA GLY A 457 -7.70 1.10 -4.01
C GLY A 457 -8.38 2.37 -3.47
N PRO A 458 -9.34 2.22 -2.55
CA PRO A 458 -10.02 3.36 -1.93
C PRO A 458 -9.09 4.15 -1.01
N LEU A 459 -9.32 5.46 -0.91
CA LEU A 459 -8.72 6.31 0.10
C LEU A 459 -9.73 6.57 1.23
N SER A 460 -10.86 7.23 0.93
CA SER A 460 -11.89 7.54 1.92
C SER A 460 -13.33 7.40 1.40
N ASP A 461 -13.61 7.75 0.14
CA ASP A 461 -14.90 7.47 -0.49
C ASP A 461 -14.77 6.27 -1.42
N TYR A 462 -15.15 5.10 -0.91
CA TYR A 462 -14.97 3.84 -1.61
C TYR A 462 -15.73 3.77 -2.96
N ARG A 463 -16.72 4.64 -3.21
CA ARG A 463 -17.45 4.69 -4.49
C ARG A 463 -16.84 5.71 -5.45
N ALA A 464 -16.42 6.88 -4.97
CA ALA A 464 -15.79 7.90 -5.81
C ALA A 464 -14.31 7.56 -6.15
N ASP A 465 -13.62 6.87 -5.25
CA ASP A 465 -12.23 6.43 -5.41
C ASP A 465 -12.10 5.22 -6.35
N ALA A 466 -13.20 4.52 -6.65
CA ALA A 466 -13.27 3.41 -7.61
C ALA A 466 -13.11 3.85 -9.08
N ARG A 467 -12.90 5.15 -9.32
CA ARG A 467 -12.50 5.70 -10.62
C ARG A 467 -10.98 5.69 -10.74
N ILE A 468 -10.48 5.24 -11.89
CA ILE A 468 -9.07 5.23 -12.27
C ILE A 468 -8.47 6.64 -12.18
N GLY A 469 -9.22 7.65 -12.65
CA GLY A 469 -8.81 9.06 -12.54
C GLY A 469 -8.65 9.55 -11.10
N SER A 470 -9.43 9.03 -10.14
CA SER A 470 -9.29 9.37 -8.72
C SER A 470 -8.00 8.81 -8.14
N THR A 471 -7.63 7.57 -8.51
CA THR A 471 -6.34 6.98 -8.15
C THR A 471 -5.18 7.78 -8.71
N LEU A 472 -5.15 8.12 -10.01
CA LEU A 472 -4.04 8.91 -10.57
C LEU A 472 -3.85 10.27 -9.91
N ARG A 473 -4.93 10.97 -9.53
CA ARG A 473 -4.83 12.24 -8.80
C ARG A 473 -4.25 12.07 -7.39
N ARG A 474 -4.52 10.94 -6.72
CA ARG A 474 -3.90 10.58 -5.44
C ARG A 474 -2.42 10.26 -5.63
N GLU A 475 -2.08 9.35 -6.54
CA GLU A 475 -0.68 8.94 -6.78
C GLU A 475 0.19 10.13 -7.25
N LEU A 476 -0.36 11.06 -8.03
CA LEU A 476 0.35 12.28 -8.45
C LEU A 476 0.69 13.19 -7.25
N GLU A 477 -0.26 13.40 -6.36
CA GLU A 477 -0.12 14.19 -5.12
C GLU A 477 0.84 13.52 -4.13
N GLU A 478 0.79 12.18 -4.08
CA GLU A 478 1.64 11.33 -3.25
C GLU A 478 3.09 11.29 -3.77
N GLU A 479 3.30 10.73 -4.96
CA GLU A 479 4.61 10.35 -5.50
C GLU A 479 5.40 11.50 -6.11
N LEU A 480 4.76 12.49 -6.75
CA LEU A 480 5.45 13.63 -7.39
C LEU A 480 5.48 14.90 -6.54
N PHE A 481 4.48 15.11 -5.65
CA PHE A 481 4.34 16.34 -4.86
C PHE A 481 4.54 16.15 -3.35
N GLY A 482 4.99 14.95 -2.94
CA GLY A 482 5.56 14.69 -1.61
C GLY A 482 4.57 14.59 -0.45
N ARG A 483 3.26 14.41 -0.71
CA ARG A 483 2.26 14.31 0.37
C ARG A 483 2.06 12.88 0.86
N ALA A 484 2.88 12.50 1.84
CA ALA A 484 2.72 11.22 2.54
C ALA A 484 1.39 11.05 3.31
N ASP A 485 0.56 12.09 3.50
CA ASP A 485 -0.74 11.96 4.19
C ASP A 485 -1.89 11.54 3.26
N VAL A 486 -1.62 11.32 1.97
CA VAL A 486 -2.55 10.67 1.03
C VAL A 486 -2.17 9.21 0.70
N ASP A 487 -1.07 8.71 1.27
CA ASP A 487 -0.61 7.33 1.14
C ASP A 487 -1.62 6.34 1.73
N SER A 488 -2.26 5.59 0.83
CA SER A 488 -3.29 4.59 1.17
C SER A 488 -2.76 3.42 2.02
N THR A 489 -1.44 3.27 2.14
CA THR A 489 -0.77 2.26 2.94
C THR A 489 -0.51 2.71 4.39
N ILE A 490 -0.63 4.01 4.71
CA ILE A 490 -0.40 4.54 6.08
C ILE A 490 -1.68 4.48 6.92
N GLY A 491 -2.14 3.26 7.19
CA GLY A 491 -3.23 2.96 8.13
C GLY A 491 -4.60 3.54 7.74
N THR A 492 -5.52 3.66 8.70
CA THR A 492 -6.80 4.34 8.46
C THR A 492 -6.59 5.85 8.34
N PRO A 493 -7.11 6.52 7.29
CA PRO A 493 -7.02 7.97 7.17
C PRO A 493 -7.65 8.67 8.36
N ASN A 494 -6.86 9.47 9.08
CA ASN A 494 -7.34 10.30 10.19
C ASN A 494 -8.06 11.59 9.72
N VAL A 495 -8.25 11.73 8.40
CA VAL A 495 -8.86 12.89 7.74
C VAL A 495 -9.97 12.38 6.82
N ALA A 496 -11.17 12.94 6.93
CA ALA A 496 -12.34 12.48 6.18
C ALA A 496 -12.22 12.71 4.65
N GLU A 497 -11.50 13.76 4.24
CA GLU A 497 -11.29 14.12 2.83
C GLU A 497 -9.83 14.58 2.63
N PRO A 498 -8.86 13.63 2.45
CA PRO A 498 -7.44 13.99 2.37
C PRO A 498 -7.07 14.78 1.10
N MET A 499 -7.89 14.67 0.05
CA MET A 499 -7.78 15.39 -1.23
C MET A 499 -8.60 16.70 -1.29
N HIS A 500 -9.16 17.17 -0.16
CA HIS A 500 -9.92 18.42 -0.12
C HIS A 500 -9.09 19.61 -0.67
N PRO A 501 -9.66 20.53 -1.48
CA PRO A 501 -8.88 21.57 -2.18
C PRO A 501 -7.96 22.43 -1.31
N THR A 502 -8.29 22.66 -0.04
CA THR A 502 -7.43 23.43 0.89
C THR A 502 -6.24 22.65 1.45
N ARG A 503 -6.19 21.33 1.27
CA ARG A 503 -5.06 20.46 1.65
C ARG A 503 -4.10 20.18 0.50
N LEU A 504 -4.56 20.37 -0.73
CA LEU A 504 -3.78 20.06 -1.93
C LEU A 504 -2.45 20.84 -1.97
N SER A 505 -1.40 20.21 -2.50
CA SER A 505 -0.10 20.83 -2.75
C SER A 505 -0.23 22.09 -3.65
N GLU A 506 0.75 23.00 -3.67
CA GLU A 506 0.68 24.14 -4.61
C GLU A 506 0.66 23.69 -6.09
N PRO A 507 1.52 22.74 -6.54
CA PRO A 507 1.45 22.24 -7.91
C PRO A 507 0.09 21.61 -8.24
N MET A 508 -0.48 20.79 -7.34
CA MET A 508 -1.75 20.12 -7.61
C MET A 508 -2.95 21.07 -7.60
N ARG A 509 -2.94 22.12 -6.75
CA ARG A 509 -3.95 23.19 -6.84
C ARG A 509 -3.88 23.91 -8.17
N TRP A 510 -2.67 24.30 -8.62
CA TRP A 510 -2.50 24.92 -9.94
C TRP A 510 -3.08 24.06 -11.06
N LEU A 511 -2.80 22.74 -11.06
CA LEU A 511 -3.32 21.81 -12.06
C LEU A 511 -4.83 21.54 -11.93
N ALA A 512 -5.42 21.72 -10.76
CA ALA A 512 -6.85 21.51 -10.51
C ALA A 512 -7.72 22.76 -10.74
N ASP A 513 -7.14 23.96 -10.61
CA ASP A 513 -7.84 25.25 -10.77
C ASP A 513 -8.31 25.52 -12.21
N ASP A 514 -7.67 24.88 -13.20
CA ASP A 514 -8.04 24.96 -14.62
C ASP A 514 -7.85 23.59 -15.30
N GLY A 515 -8.97 23.02 -15.79
CA GLY A 515 -9.02 21.69 -16.38
C GLY A 515 -8.26 21.52 -17.70
N GLU A 516 -7.88 22.62 -18.38
CA GLU A 516 -7.07 22.56 -19.60
C GLU A 516 -5.55 22.44 -19.30
N ARG A 517 -5.13 22.66 -18.04
CA ARG A 517 -3.71 22.54 -17.65
C ARG A 517 -3.21 21.11 -17.59
N MET A 518 -4.08 20.17 -17.23
CA MET A 518 -3.73 18.76 -17.05
C MET A 518 -4.79 17.83 -17.65
N ARG A 519 -4.34 17.00 -18.59
CA ARG A 519 -5.12 15.95 -19.22
C ARG A 519 -4.76 14.60 -18.64
N LEU A 520 -5.77 13.84 -18.20
CA LEU A 520 -5.62 12.46 -17.73
C LEU A 520 -6.36 11.54 -18.71
N GLU A 521 -5.66 10.57 -19.32
CA GLU A 521 -6.27 9.59 -20.23
C GLU A 521 -5.85 8.16 -19.90
N CYS A 522 -6.74 7.20 -20.11
CA CYS A 522 -6.37 5.80 -20.31
C CYS A 522 -6.02 5.61 -21.79
N THR A 523 -4.78 5.17 -22.05
CA THR A 523 -4.20 4.99 -23.39
C THR A 523 -4.11 3.52 -23.81
N ALA A 524 -4.15 2.59 -22.86
CA ALA A 524 -4.38 1.18 -23.14
C ALA A 524 -4.85 0.39 -21.90
N PHE A 525 -5.38 -0.82 -22.15
CA PHE A 525 -5.75 -1.79 -21.11
C PHE A 525 -5.14 -3.17 -21.39
N GLY A 526 -4.86 -3.94 -20.33
CA GLY A 526 -4.41 -5.32 -20.48
C GLY A 526 -4.24 -6.04 -19.15
N PHE A 527 -3.82 -7.30 -19.20
CA PHE A 527 -3.55 -8.13 -18.03
C PHE A 527 -2.08 -8.52 -17.96
N ASN A 528 -1.39 -8.16 -16.87
CA ASN A 528 -0.02 -8.57 -16.65
C ASN A 528 0.03 -10.05 -16.27
N LEU A 529 0.46 -10.90 -17.20
CA LEU A 529 0.52 -12.36 -17.04
C LEU A 529 1.46 -12.84 -15.91
N VAL A 530 2.33 -11.97 -15.38
CA VAL A 530 3.16 -12.27 -14.21
C VAL A 530 2.30 -12.65 -13.00
N SER A 531 1.28 -11.85 -12.69
CA SER A 531 0.39 -12.01 -11.52
C SER A 531 -1.10 -12.14 -11.89
N GLY A 532 -1.46 -11.91 -13.14
CA GLY A 532 -2.85 -11.80 -13.62
C GLY A 532 -3.49 -10.43 -13.34
N ASN A 533 -2.72 -9.43 -12.91
CA ASN A 533 -3.24 -8.12 -12.57
C ASN A 533 -3.80 -7.37 -13.79
N TYR A 534 -4.80 -6.52 -13.61
CA TYR A 534 -5.22 -5.59 -14.64
C TYR A 534 -4.32 -4.34 -14.64
N GLU A 535 -4.09 -3.77 -15.82
CA GLU A 535 -3.26 -2.59 -16.01
C GLU A 535 -4.03 -1.55 -16.83
N PHE A 536 -4.36 -0.42 -16.21
CA PHE A 536 -4.86 0.77 -16.92
C PHE A 536 -3.67 1.66 -17.30
N ALA A 537 -3.01 1.33 -18.41
CA ALA A 537 -1.93 2.14 -18.96
C ALA A 537 -2.47 3.54 -19.30
N SER A 538 -1.87 4.56 -18.69
CA SER A 538 -2.43 5.90 -18.67
C SER A 538 -1.41 6.97 -19.05
N LEU A 539 -1.90 8.17 -19.34
CA LEU A 539 -1.12 9.38 -19.63
C LEU A 539 -1.55 10.48 -18.66
N VAL A 540 -0.58 11.04 -17.94
CA VAL A 540 -0.71 12.34 -17.25
C VAL A 540 0.02 13.36 -18.12
N LEU A 541 -0.72 14.17 -18.86
CA LEU A 541 -0.15 15.23 -19.69
C LEU A 541 -0.42 16.59 -19.06
N ILE A 542 0.63 17.24 -18.56
CA ILE A 542 0.59 18.65 -18.15
C ILE A 542 0.89 19.49 -19.39
N GLN A 543 -0.14 20.19 -19.90
CA GLN A 543 -0.09 20.96 -21.14
C GLN A 543 0.41 22.39 -20.94
N ASP A 544 0.28 22.92 -19.74
CA ASP A 544 0.69 24.28 -19.37
C ASP A 544 2.22 24.39 -19.27
N GLU A 545 2.84 25.09 -20.23
CA GLU A 545 4.29 25.28 -20.27
C GLU A 545 4.85 26.11 -19.10
N GLU A 546 4.01 26.89 -18.40
CA GLU A 546 4.41 27.62 -17.19
C GLU A 546 4.63 26.68 -15.99
N PHE A 547 4.08 25.45 -16.03
CA PHE A 547 4.19 24.50 -14.93
C PHE A 547 5.64 24.14 -14.62
N TRP A 548 6.46 23.78 -15.62
CA TRP A 548 7.82 23.32 -15.35
C TRP A 548 8.74 24.42 -14.79
N PRO A 549 8.77 25.66 -15.34
CA PRO A 549 9.51 26.77 -14.75
C PRO A 549 9.11 27.12 -13.31
N ARG A 550 7.81 26.99 -12.98
CA ARG A 550 7.26 27.38 -11.67
C ARG A 550 7.34 26.27 -10.61
N TYR A 551 7.02 25.04 -11.00
CA TYR A 551 6.81 23.91 -10.10
C TYR A 551 7.78 22.75 -10.31
N GLY A 552 8.67 22.77 -11.31
CA GLY A 552 9.65 21.70 -11.53
C GLY A 552 10.59 21.45 -10.34
N GLY A 553 10.80 22.46 -9.48
CA GLY A 553 11.54 22.32 -8.21
C GLY A 553 10.75 21.69 -7.05
N HIS A 554 9.44 21.49 -7.21
CA HIS A 554 8.58 20.72 -6.29
C HIS A 554 8.42 19.26 -6.73
N VAL A 555 8.84 18.91 -7.96
CA VAL A 555 8.79 17.54 -8.47
C VAL A 555 9.97 16.76 -7.90
N GLU A 556 9.80 16.30 -6.67
CA GLU A 556 10.71 15.41 -5.97
C GLU A 556 9.99 14.07 -5.79
N ALA A 557 10.51 13.02 -6.43
CA ALA A 557 9.96 11.69 -6.23
C ALA A 557 10.17 11.26 -4.77
N ASN A 558 9.13 10.70 -4.13
CA ASN A 558 9.19 10.31 -2.71
C ASN A 558 10.44 9.49 -2.35
N TRP A 559 10.81 9.54 -1.07
CA TRP A 559 11.98 8.95 -0.41
C TRP A 559 12.27 7.45 -0.70
N GLU A 560 11.36 6.71 -1.35
CA GLU A 560 11.53 5.34 -1.83
C GLU A 560 12.22 5.24 -3.23
N VAL A 561 12.49 6.39 -3.86
CA VAL A 561 13.12 6.53 -5.18
C VAL A 561 14.60 6.90 -5.06
N SER A 562 15.52 6.16 -5.71
CA SER A 562 16.92 6.60 -5.79
C SER A 562 17.12 7.77 -6.75
N ARG A 563 16.38 7.77 -7.85
CA ARG A 563 16.61 8.69 -8.95
C ARG A 563 15.37 8.85 -9.83
N LEU A 564 14.96 10.10 -10.01
CA LEU A 564 14.05 10.49 -11.08
C LEU A 564 14.88 10.89 -12.30
N ARG A 565 14.67 10.23 -13.44
CA ARG A 565 15.30 10.55 -14.72
C ARG A 565 14.33 11.32 -15.60
N ARG A 566 14.87 12.25 -16.40
CA ARG A 566 14.13 13.14 -17.30
C ARG A 566 14.58 12.86 -18.73
N TYR A 567 13.64 12.61 -19.63
CA TYR A 567 13.91 12.38 -21.06
C TYR A 567 13.13 13.42 -21.88
N SER A 568 13.67 13.81 -23.03
CA SER A 568 12.94 14.61 -24.03
C SER A 568 12.22 13.69 -24.99
N THR A 569 10.99 14.02 -25.39
CA THR A 569 10.30 13.31 -26.46
C THR A 569 10.87 13.57 -27.86
N LEU A 570 11.84 14.48 -28.01
CA LEU A 570 12.58 14.72 -29.25
C LEU A 570 13.94 14.00 -29.31
N ASP A 571 14.37 13.36 -28.23
CA ASP A 571 15.63 12.59 -28.20
C ASP A 571 15.37 11.14 -28.61
N ARG A 572 15.24 10.93 -29.94
CA ARG A 572 14.96 9.62 -30.54
C ARG A 572 15.92 8.53 -30.08
N GLU A 573 17.22 8.82 -30.04
CA GLU A 573 18.26 7.84 -29.68
C GLU A 573 18.11 7.44 -28.20
N MET A 574 17.99 8.42 -27.30
CA MET A 574 17.81 8.13 -25.87
C MET A 574 16.45 7.48 -25.56
N LEU A 575 15.41 7.74 -26.36
CA LEU A 575 14.14 7.01 -26.28
C LEU A 575 14.28 5.55 -26.73
N ALA A 576 14.99 5.28 -27.82
CA ALA A 576 15.23 3.92 -28.31
C ALA A 576 15.97 3.08 -27.25
N ASP A 577 17.08 3.61 -26.72
CA ASP A 577 17.84 2.99 -25.63
C ASP A 577 16.96 2.76 -24.38
N LEU A 578 16.14 3.74 -24.01
CA LEU A 578 15.21 3.63 -22.87
C LEU A 578 14.20 2.49 -23.07
N ILE A 579 13.58 2.38 -24.25
CA ILE A 579 12.55 1.38 -24.55
C ILE A 579 13.14 -0.05 -24.62
N MET A 580 14.40 -0.16 -25.04
CA MET A 580 15.14 -1.42 -25.14
C MET A 580 15.69 -1.93 -23.80
N ASP A 581 15.64 -1.13 -22.72
CA ASP A 581 16.19 -1.51 -21.42
C ASP A 581 15.42 -2.71 -20.79
N GLU A 582 16.17 -3.75 -20.43
CA GLU A 582 15.63 -5.00 -19.88
C GLU A 582 15.24 -4.93 -18.40
N SER A 583 15.53 -3.80 -17.74
CA SER A 583 15.15 -3.52 -16.35
C SER A 583 13.73 -2.98 -16.19
N TRP A 584 13.01 -2.67 -17.29
CA TRP A 584 11.63 -2.22 -17.23
C TRP A 584 10.67 -3.21 -16.57
N SER A 585 9.83 -2.68 -15.68
CA SER A 585 8.56 -3.33 -15.33
C SER A 585 7.68 -3.46 -16.58
N ASN A 586 7.00 -4.61 -16.72
CA ASN A 586 6.24 -4.94 -17.94
C ASN A 586 5.06 -3.98 -18.17
N GLU A 587 4.35 -3.64 -17.09
CA GLU A 587 3.26 -2.66 -17.12
C GLU A 587 3.77 -1.22 -17.31
N GLY A 588 4.97 -0.91 -16.79
CA GLY A 588 5.59 0.40 -16.93
C GLY A 588 5.97 0.68 -18.37
N LEU A 589 6.61 -0.28 -19.04
CA LEU A 589 6.97 -0.11 -20.46
C LEU A 589 5.75 -0.08 -21.38
N PHE A 590 4.72 -0.88 -21.07
CA PHE A 590 3.43 -0.82 -21.77
C PHE A 590 2.80 0.59 -21.69
N ALA A 591 2.78 1.18 -20.48
CA ALA A 591 2.31 2.55 -20.27
C ALA A 591 3.20 3.61 -20.96
N LEU A 592 4.53 3.45 -20.92
CA LEU A 592 5.46 4.33 -21.63
C LEU A 592 5.16 4.36 -23.14
N ILE A 593 5.11 3.19 -23.77
CA ILE A 593 4.98 3.08 -25.24
C ILE A 593 3.62 3.62 -25.69
N GLN A 594 2.53 3.26 -25.00
CA GLN A 594 1.19 3.74 -25.34
C GLN A 594 1.02 5.24 -25.03
N GLY A 595 1.67 5.75 -23.98
CA GLY A 595 1.76 7.18 -23.71
C GLY A 595 2.55 7.95 -24.78
N LEU A 596 3.71 7.46 -25.22
CA LEU A 596 4.53 8.08 -26.27
C LEU A 596 3.79 8.14 -27.62
N ARG A 597 3.12 7.06 -28.00
CA ARG A 597 2.23 7.03 -29.18
C ARG A 597 1.16 8.11 -29.08
N ARG A 598 0.45 8.16 -27.94
CA ARG A 598 -0.60 9.15 -27.69
C ARG A 598 -0.07 10.59 -27.73
N LEU A 599 1.13 10.86 -27.20
CA LEU A 599 1.76 12.18 -27.26
C LEU A 599 2.04 12.61 -28.71
N ARG A 600 2.55 11.71 -29.56
CA ARG A 600 2.83 12.01 -30.99
C ARG A 600 1.56 12.38 -31.76
N GLU A 601 0.40 11.83 -31.38
CA GLU A 601 -0.89 12.20 -31.96
C GLU A 601 -1.44 13.54 -31.44
N ILE A 602 -1.09 13.92 -30.21
CA ILE A 602 -1.53 15.17 -29.57
C ILE A 602 -0.73 16.35 -30.14
N ASP A 603 0.60 16.24 -30.17
CA ASP A 603 1.48 17.24 -30.78
C ASP A 603 2.69 16.56 -31.45
N PRO A 604 2.62 16.27 -32.78
CA PRO A 604 3.71 15.64 -33.50
C PRO A 604 4.94 16.53 -33.66
N MET A 605 4.86 17.85 -33.40
CA MET A 605 6.01 18.75 -33.48
C MET A 605 6.92 18.64 -32.23
N ARG A 606 6.42 18.05 -31.14
CA ARG A 606 7.14 17.85 -29.88
C ARG A 606 7.69 16.43 -29.69
N VAL A 607 7.44 15.53 -30.64
CA VAL A 607 7.69 14.10 -30.45
C VAL A 607 8.36 13.47 -31.68
N ASP A 608 9.60 13.00 -31.51
CA ASP A 608 10.33 12.22 -32.50
C ASP A 608 10.61 10.81 -31.96
N LEU A 609 9.76 9.84 -32.34
CA LEU A 609 9.86 8.46 -31.87
C LEU A 609 10.81 7.63 -32.74
N PRO A 610 11.46 6.59 -32.18
CA PRO A 610 12.12 5.55 -32.96
C PRO A 610 11.16 4.85 -33.93
N SER A 611 11.71 4.21 -34.96
CA SER A 611 10.92 3.62 -36.03
C SER A 611 10.16 2.36 -35.56
N GLY A 612 8.90 2.22 -35.98
CA GLY A 612 8.01 1.12 -35.59
C GLY A 612 7.04 1.43 -34.45
N LEU A 613 7.26 2.51 -33.69
CA LEU A 613 6.28 3.07 -32.75
C LEU A 613 5.16 3.84 -33.46
#